data_AF-A0A2S0JGI7-F1
#
_entry.id   AF-A0A2S0JGI7-F1
#
_cell.length_a   1.000
_cell.length_b   1.000
_cell.length_c   1.000
_cell.angle_alpha   90.00
_cell.angle_beta   90.00
_cell.angle_gamma   90.00
#
_symmetry.space_group_name_H-M   'P 1'
#
loop_
_entity.id
_entity.type
_entity.pdbx_description
1 polymer ?
#
loop_
_entity_poly.entity_id
_entity_poly.type
_entity_poly.pdbx_seq_one_letter_code
_entity_poly.pdbx_strand_id
1 'polypeptide(L)'
;MKMKIWWAINFVWLVIFATVAIFIGVRKVDFAGVVQTSEIKMISFIILGVAFLIVVLFQLILLIYFYLVRKSTVNNSTRRLS
;
A
#
# COMPACT_ATOMS: atom_id res chain seq x y z
N MET A 1 -2.93 12.42 12.45
CA MET A 1 -4.03 11.61 11.87
C MET A 1 -4.62 10.72 12.95
N LYS A 2 -5.95 10.58 13.03
CA LYS A 2 -6.58 9.60 13.94
C LYS A 2 -6.28 8.20 13.42
N MET A 3 -5.96 7.24 14.29
CA MET A 3 -5.61 5.86 13.92
C MET A 3 -6.66 5.18 13.01
N LYS A 4 -7.93 5.57 13.14
CA LYS A 4 -9.03 5.11 12.29
C LYS A 4 -8.87 5.52 10.82
N ILE A 5 -8.40 6.74 10.55
CA ILE A 5 -8.21 7.24 9.18
C ILE A 5 -7.04 6.52 8.49
N TRP A 6 -5.99 6.20 9.25
CA TRP A 6 -4.83 5.48 8.75
C TRP A 6 -5.22 4.06 8.30
N TRP A 7 -5.98 3.36 9.14
CA TRP A 7 -6.51 2.04 8.79
C TRP A 7 -7.46 2.08 7.58
N ALA A 8 -8.31 3.10 7.47
CA ALA A 8 -9.19 3.27 6.31
C ALA A 8 -8.40 3.44 5.00
N ILE A 9 -7.31 4.22 5.01
CA ILE A 9 -6.44 4.39 3.84
C ILE A 9 -5.78 3.06 3.43
N ASN A 10 -5.31 2.27 4.39
CA ASN A 10 -4.73 0.94 4.10
C ASN A 10 -5.79 0.00 3.50
N PHE A 11 -7.02 0.03 4.03
CA PHE A 11 -8.11 -0.77 3.51
C PHE A 11 -8.45 -0.42 2.06
N VAL A 12 -8.51 0.88 1.72
CA VAL A 12 -8.74 1.33 0.34
C VAL A 12 -7.65 0.79 -0.61
N TRP A 13 -6.37 0.84 -0.20
CA TRP A 13 -5.28 0.29 -0.99
C TRP A 13 -5.39 -1.22 -1.20
N LEU A 14 -5.83 -1.96 -0.19
CA LEU A 14 -6.07 -3.40 -0.29
C LEU A 14 -7.20 -3.69 -1.30
N VAL A 15 -8.29 -2.93 -1.25
CA VAL A 15 -9.41 -3.07 -2.20
C VAL A 15 -8.97 -2.77 -3.63
N ILE A 16 -8.19 -1.71 -3.84
CA ILE A 16 -7.63 -1.37 -5.16
C ILE A 16 -6.75 -2.52 -5.67
N PHE A 17 -5.83 -3.01 -4.85
CA PHE A 17 -4.96 -4.12 -5.20
C PHE A 17 -5.76 -5.39 -5.57
N ALA A 18 -6.74 -5.77 -4.76
CA ALA A 18 -7.59 -6.93 -5.01
C ALA A 18 -8.38 -6.77 -6.32
N THR A 19 -8.92 -5.57 -6.58
CA THR A 19 -9.67 -5.28 -7.80
C THR A 19 -8.78 -5.43 -9.04
N VAL A 20 -7.56 -4.88 -9.01
CA VAL A 20 -6.60 -4.99 -10.12
C VAL A 20 -6.14 -6.44 -10.30
N ALA A 21 -5.90 -7.17 -9.22
CA ALA A 21 -5.53 -8.59 -9.25
C ALA A 21 -6.63 -9.44 -9.91
N ILE A 22 -7.90 -9.24 -9.54
CA ILE A 22 -9.04 -9.92 -10.17
C ILE A 22 -9.15 -9.54 -11.64
N PHE A 23 -8.97 -8.26 -11.98
CA PHE A 23 -9.02 -7.79 -13.36
C PHE A 23 -7.96 -8.46 -14.25
N ILE A 24 -6.73 -8.60 -13.75
CA ILE A 24 -5.67 -9.38 -14.41
C ILE A 24 -6.02 -10.87 -14.44
N GLY A 25 -6.70 -11.37 -13.40
CA GLY A 25 -7.18 -12.75 -13.27
C GLY A 25 -8.25 -13.16 -14.29
N VAL A 26 -9.13 -12.25 -14.71
CA VAL A 26 -10.29 -12.60 -15.54
C VAL A 26 -10.08 -12.25 -17.02
N ARG A 27 -9.19 -11.28 -17.32
CA ARG A 27 -8.92 -10.88 -18.71
C ARG A 27 -8.22 -12.00 -19.50
N LYS A 28 -8.61 -12.14 -20.77
CA LYS A 28 -8.01 -13.10 -21.73
C LYS A 28 -6.96 -12.46 -22.64
N VAL A 29 -7.08 -11.16 -22.86
CA VAL A 29 -6.24 -10.40 -23.78
C VAL A 29 -5.65 -9.21 -23.05
N ASP A 30 -4.38 -8.91 -23.32
CA ASP A 30 -3.75 -7.71 -22.82
C ASP A 30 -4.17 -6.48 -23.65
N PHE A 31 -3.67 -5.29 -23.28
CA PHE A 31 -3.98 -4.05 -24.02
C PHE A 31 -3.31 -3.99 -25.41
N ALA A 32 -2.33 -4.86 -25.66
CA ALA A 32 -1.65 -4.95 -26.94
C ALA A 32 -2.33 -5.95 -27.91
N GLY A 33 -3.42 -6.60 -27.48
CA GLY A 33 -4.11 -7.62 -28.27
C GLY A 33 -3.47 -9.01 -28.19
N VAL A 34 -2.48 -9.20 -27.32
CA VAL A 34 -1.80 -10.48 -27.09
C VAL A 34 -2.59 -11.30 -26.08
N VAL A 35 -2.79 -12.58 -26.39
CA VAL A 35 -3.45 -13.53 -25.49
C VAL A 35 -2.58 -13.73 -24.25
N GLN A 36 -3.16 -13.54 -23.06
CA GLN A 36 -2.46 -13.84 -21.81
C GLN A 36 -2.36 -15.35 -21.63
N THR A 37 -1.17 -15.89 -21.85
CA THR A 37 -0.82 -17.24 -21.41
C THR A 37 -0.68 -17.28 -19.90
N SER A 38 -0.78 -18.49 -19.31
CA SER A 38 -0.62 -18.68 -17.86
C SER A 38 0.71 -18.11 -17.33
N GLU A 39 1.78 -18.21 -18.12
CA GLU A 39 3.11 -17.70 -17.77
C GLU A 39 3.14 -16.17 -17.70
N ILE A 40 2.64 -15.49 -18.74
CA ILE A 40 2.61 -14.02 -18.82
C ILE A 40 1.72 -13.42 -17.71
N LYS A 41 0.64 -14.14 -17.38
CA LYS A 41 -0.27 -13.76 -16.30
C LYS A 41 0.40 -13.83 -14.94
N MET A 42 1.21 -14.86 -14.69
CA MET A 42 1.98 -14.99 -13.45
C MET A 42 3.01 -13.86 -13.31
N ILE A 43 3.70 -13.51 -14.40
CA ILE A 43 4.60 -12.34 -14.44
C ILE A 43 3.85 -11.05 -14.09
N SER A 44 2.64 -10.87 -14.65
CA SER A 44 1.79 -9.70 -14.35
C SER A 44 1.41 -9.64 -12.87
N PHE A 45 1.12 -10.78 -12.23
CA PHE A 45 0.87 -10.85 -10.79
C PHE A 45 2.12 -10.53 -9.96
N ILE A 46 3.31 -10.97 -10.39
CA ILE A 46 4.57 -10.65 -9.72
C ILE A 46 4.82 -9.14 -9.78
N ILE A 47 4.67 -8.52 -10.95
CA ILE A 47 4.81 -7.07 -11.12
C ILE A 47 3.83 -6.32 -10.23
N LEU A 48 2.56 -6.75 -10.21
CA LEU A 48 1.54 -6.18 -9.34
C LEU A 48 1.93 -6.31 -7.86
N GLY A 49 2.43 -7.47 -7.44
CA GLY A 49 2.88 -7.74 -6.08
C GLY A 49 4.06 -6.84 -5.66
N VAL A 50 5.05 -6.67 -6.54
CA VAL A 50 6.19 -5.77 -6.30
C VAL A 50 5.74 -4.32 -6.19
N ALA A 51 4.86 -3.87 -7.09
CA ALA A 51 4.30 -2.51 -7.01
C ALA A 51 3.54 -2.28 -5.68
N PHE A 52 2.77 -3.28 -5.24
CA PHE A 52 2.07 -3.22 -3.95
C PHE A 52 3.04 -3.17 -2.76
N LEU A 53 4.11 -3.97 -2.78
CA LEU A 53 5.15 -3.93 -1.75
C LEU A 53 5.78 -2.54 -1.62
N ILE A 54 6.05 -1.85 -2.72
CA ILE A 54 6.58 -0.48 -2.70
C ILE A 54 5.63 0.47 -1.97
N VAL A 55 4.32 0.38 -2.25
CA VAL A 55 3.30 1.20 -1.60
C VAL A 55 3.24 0.93 -0.09
N VAL A 56 3.26 -0.35 0.30
CA VAL A 56 3.25 -0.77 1.71
C VAL A 56 4.50 -0.27 2.44
N LEU A 57 5.67 -0.37 1.82
CA LEU A 57 6.93 0.14 2.38
C LEU A 57 6.86 1.66 2.62
N PHE A 58 6.33 2.41 1.65
CA PHE A 58 6.16 3.85 1.79
C PHE A 58 5.21 4.21 2.94
N GLN A 59 4.09 3.48 3.08
CA GLN A 59 3.18 3.63 4.22
C GLN A 59 3.84 3.30 5.56
N LEU A 60 4.65 2.25 5.65
CA LEU A 60 5.38 1.90 6.87
C LEU A 60 6.35 3.02 7.28
N ILE A 61 7.10 3.58 6.32
CA ILE A 61 8.03 4.69 6.57
C ILE A 61 7.28 5.91 7.11
N LEU A 62 6.16 6.27 6.48
CA LEU A 62 5.32 7.38 6.93
C LEU A 62 4.74 7.14 8.33
N LEU A 63 4.29 5.92 8.64
CA LEU A 63 3.78 5.57 9.96
C LEU A 63 4.85 5.76 11.05
N ILE A 64 6.06 5.27 10.79
CA ILE A 64 7.20 5.42 11.70
C ILE A 64 7.54 6.89 11.90
N TYR A 65 7.59 7.68 10.82
CA TYR A 65 7.84 9.11 10.89
C TYR A 65 6.80 9.83 11.76
N PHE A 66 5.51 9.60 11.52
CA PHE A 66 4.44 10.21 12.33
C PHE A 66 4.50 9.78 13.79
N TYR A 67 4.82 8.51 14.06
CA TYR A 67 4.96 8.02 15.43
C TYR A 67 6.14 8.69 16.16
N LEU A 68 7.29 8.81 15.49
CA LEU A 68 8.48 9.45 16.05
C LEU A 68 8.26 10.94 16.32
N VAL A 69 7.68 11.68 15.37
CA VAL A 69 7.36 13.11 15.54
C VAL A 69 6.36 13.33 16.67
N ARG A 70 5.34 12.47 16.79
CA ARG A 70 4.37 12.58 17.90
C ARG A 70 5.06 12.40 19.26
N LYS A 71 5.97 11.43 19.37
CA LYS A 71 6.71 11.15 20.60
C LYS A 71 7.59 12.34 21.02
N SER A 72 8.25 13.02 20.07
CA SER A 72 9.11 14.17 20.37
C SER A 72 8.31 15.39 20.86
N THR A 73 7.14 15.67 20.26
CA THR A 73 6.27 16.76 20.73
C THR A 73 5.73 16.56 22.15
N VAL A 74 5.33 15.33 22.51
CA VAL A 74 4.82 15.03 23.86
C VAL A 74 5.93 15.21 24.92
N ASN A 75 7.12 14.67 24.68
CA ASN A 75 8.21 14.72 25.65
C ASN A 75 8.70 16.14 25.94
N ASN A 76 8.78 17.01 24.92
CA ASN A 76 9.18 18.41 25.08
C ASN A 76 8.13 19.25 25.84
N SER A 77 6.85 18.88 25.75
CA SER A 77 5.78 19.57 26.50
C SER A 77 5.88 19.27 28.00
N THR A 78 6.13 18.00 28.36
CA THR A 78 6.28 17.59 29.76
C THR A 78 7.48 18.26 30.42
N ARG A 79 8.62 18.38 29.72
CA ARG A 79 9.82 19.09 30.22
C ARG A 79 9.64 20.58 30.47
N ARG A 80 8.65 21.22 29.83
CA ARG A 80 8.38 22.66 30.02
C ARG A 80 7.49 22.94 31.24
N LEU A 81 6.86 21.91 31.81
CA LEU A 81 5.91 22.01 32.93
C LEU A 81 6.50 21.51 34.25
N SER A 82 7.70 20.93 34.24
CA SER A 82 8.50 20.53 35.41
C SER A 82 9.55 21.57 35.74
#